data_AF-A0A939GZF9-F1
#
_entry.id   AF-A0A939GZF9-F1
#
_cell.length_a   1.000
_cell.length_b   1.000
_cell.length_c   1.000
_cell.angle_alpha   90.00
_cell.angle_beta   90.00
_cell.angle_gamma   90.00
#
_symmetry.space_group_name_H-M   'P 1'
#
loop_
_entity.id
_entity.type
_entity.pdbx_description
1 polymer ?
#
loop_
_entity_poly.entity_id
_entity_poly.type
_entity_poly.pdbx_seq_one_letter_code
_entity_poly.pdbx_strand_id
1 'polypeptide(L)'
;MIRKSSLLRIALSFTVAIALVAYLWSVSTTPVEKNLVPSISKSADKPVPDFSQYTQTKKKKTAFFDYLKPEIQQQNDHILGIRHQLLLMKRKADNGEVLAFRESEKLNWLAKEYRVESDEIAIGGKGEDSQSSLINALLVRVDIIPLDLVLVQAANESAWGTSRFAREGYNFFGLWCFTEGCGFVPNSRNAGAIHEVEKFDNLTDAVYTYLRNLNRHDAYQELRKVRAQLRANQQPISGNALAEGLVNYSERGHEYVEEIQAMIRINKKYF
;
A
#
# COMPACT_ATOMS: atom_id res chain seq x y z
N MET A 1 39.07 -38.49 -29.40
CA MET A 1 37.92 -37.57 -29.40
C MET A 1 37.17 -37.46 -28.07
N ILE A 2 37.32 -38.40 -27.12
CA ILE A 2 36.47 -38.49 -25.91
C ILE A 2 36.82 -37.43 -24.83
N ARG A 3 38.09 -37.00 -24.69
CA ARG A 3 38.54 -36.04 -23.65
C ARG A 3 37.98 -34.61 -23.77
N LYS A 4 37.67 -34.11 -24.97
CA LYS A 4 37.10 -32.76 -25.14
C LYS A 4 35.66 -32.68 -24.60
N SER A 5 34.88 -33.76 -24.73
CA SER A 5 33.50 -33.81 -24.25
C SER A 5 33.39 -33.85 -22.72
N SER A 6 34.33 -34.51 -22.03
CA SER A 6 34.35 -34.56 -20.57
C SER A 6 34.81 -33.23 -19.96
N LEU A 7 35.81 -32.58 -20.55
CA LEU A 7 36.27 -31.26 -20.15
C LEU A 7 35.18 -30.19 -20.33
N LEU A 8 34.41 -30.26 -21.42
CA LEU A 8 33.29 -29.34 -21.67
C LEU A 8 32.16 -29.53 -20.65
N ARG A 9 31.84 -30.78 -20.26
CA ARG A 9 30.84 -31.08 -19.23
C ARG A 9 31.29 -30.62 -17.84
N ILE A 10 32.56 -30.80 -17.49
CA ILE A 10 33.14 -30.33 -16.23
C ILE A 10 33.09 -28.79 -16.17
N ALA A 11 33.54 -28.10 -17.23
CA ALA A 11 33.48 -26.65 -17.30
C ALA A 11 32.04 -26.10 -17.21
N LEU A 12 31.07 -26.77 -17.84
CA LEU A 12 29.65 -26.40 -17.75
C LEU A 12 29.10 -26.62 -16.33
N SER A 13 29.46 -27.71 -15.65
CA SER A 13 29.04 -27.92 -14.26
C SER A 13 29.64 -26.92 -13.28
N PHE A 14 30.89 -26.51 -13.46
CA PHE A 14 31.53 -25.47 -12.65
C PHE A 14 30.88 -24.09 -12.86
N THR A 15 30.56 -23.73 -14.11
CA THR A 15 29.88 -22.46 -14.40
C THR A 15 28.46 -22.41 -13.83
N VAL A 16 27.70 -23.50 -13.91
CA VAL A 16 26.37 -23.60 -13.26
C VAL A 16 26.50 -23.51 -11.74
N ALA A 17 27.48 -24.18 -11.13
CA ALA A 17 27.70 -24.10 -9.69
C ALA A 17 28.09 -22.68 -9.23
N ILE A 18 28.99 -22.00 -9.97
CA ILE A 18 29.36 -20.61 -9.68
C ILE A 18 28.16 -19.68 -9.84
N ALA A 19 27.35 -19.85 -10.90
CA ALA A 19 26.14 -19.07 -11.10
C ALA A 19 25.11 -19.29 -9.98
N LEU A 20 24.95 -20.52 -9.50
CA LEU A 20 24.10 -20.85 -8.36
C LEU A 20 24.62 -20.24 -7.07
N VAL A 21 25.92 -20.31 -6.80
CA VAL A 21 26.52 -19.68 -5.61
C VAL A 21 26.38 -18.16 -5.68
N ALA A 22 26.64 -17.54 -6.83
CA ALA A 22 26.46 -16.11 -7.03
C ALA A 22 24.99 -15.69 -6.89
N TYR A 23 24.06 -16.50 -7.38
CA TYR A 23 22.63 -16.28 -7.22
C TYR A 23 22.20 -16.40 -5.76
N LEU A 24 22.61 -17.46 -5.06
CA LEU A 24 22.32 -17.65 -3.63
C LEU A 24 22.94 -16.55 -2.77
N TRP A 25 24.15 -16.10 -3.11
CA TRP A 25 24.81 -14.99 -2.43
C TRP A 25 24.13 -13.64 -2.71
N SER A 26 23.69 -13.40 -3.95
CA SER A 26 22.89 -12.22 -4.29
C SER A 26 21.55 -12.22 -3.54
N VAL A 27 20.86 -13.36 -3.52
CA VAL A 27 19.61 -13.49 -2.76
C VAL A 27 19.87 -13.28 -1.28
N SER A 28 20.91 -13.85 -0.68
CA SER A 28 21.21 -13.70 0.75
C SER A 28 21.58 -12.27 1.17
N THR A 29 22.19 -11.50 0.26
CA THR A 29 22.65 -10.13 0.54
C THR A 29 21.65 -9.04 0.16
N THR A 30 20.57 -9.36 -0.56
CA THR A 30 19.52 -8.38 -0.87
C THR A 30 18.90 -7.79 0.41
N PRO A 31 18.85 -6.45 0.56
CA PRO A 31 18.15 -5.82 1.66
C PRO A 31 16.68 -6.24 1.69
N VAL A 32 16.18 -6.56 2.87
CA VAL A 32 14.80 -7.05 3.06
C VAL A 32 13.76 -6.05 2.52
N GLU A 33 14.03 -4.76 2.67
CA GLU A 33 13.22 -3.63 2.21
C GLU A 33 12.92 -3.66 0.70
N LYS A 34 13.88 -4.11 -0.13
CA LYS A 34 13.76 -4.08 -1.60
C LYS A 34 12.57 -4.91 -2.11
N ASN A 35 12.14 -5.91 -1.35
CA ASN A 35 11.00 -6.77 -1.70
C ASN A 35 9.72 -6.42 -0.93
N LEU A 36 9.78 -5.43 -0.03
CA LEU A 36 8.65 -5.01 0.81
C LEU A 36 8.07 -3.67 0.37
N VAL A 37 8.84 -2.85 -0.33
CA VAL A 37 8.33 -1.70 -1.08
C VAL A 37 7.97 -2.16 -2.50
N PRO A 38 6.77 -1.84 -3.01
CA PRO A 38 6.39 -2.20 -4.37
C PRO A 38 7.27 -1.49 -5.39
N SER A 39 7.67 -2.22 -6.43
CA SER A 39 8.41 -1.66 -7.56
C SER A 39 7.53 -0.74 -8.39
N ILE A 40 8.13 0.29 -9.00
CA ILE A 40 7.46 1.17 -9.96
C ILE A 40 6.80 0.32 -11.06
N SER A 41 5.50 0.57 -11.26
CA SER A 41 4.73 -0.14 -12.26
C SER A 41 4.96 0.42 -13.66
N LYS A 42 4.73 -0.41 -14.69
CA LYS A 42 4.67 0.06 -16.08
C LYS A 42 3.56 1.08 -16.33
N SER A 43 2.50 1.08 -15.50
CA SER A 43 1.44 2.09 -15.57
C SER A 43 1.91 3.44 -15.05
N ALA A 44 2.82 3.47 -14.09
CA ALA A 44 3.36 4.68 -13.50
C ALA A 44 4.34 5.42 -14.43
N ASP A 45 4.82 4.77 -15.50
CA ASP A 45 5.59 5.42 -16.58
C ASP A 45 4.71 6.37 -17.44
N LYS A 46 3.38 6.30 -17.31
CA LYS A 46 2.46 7.12 -18.11
C LYS A 46 2.15 8.44 -17.39
N PRO A 47 2.26 9.59 -18.09
CA PRO A 47 1.85 10.87 -17.53
C PRO A 47 0.35 10.87 -17.22
N VAL A 48 -0.05 11.75 -16.30
CA VAL A 48 -1.47 11.96 -15.99
C VAL A 48 -2.21 12.43 -17.25
N PRO A 49 -3.27 11.74 -17.68
CA PRO A 49 -4.08 12.19 -18.81
C PRO A 49 -4.73 13.54 -18.52
N ASP A 50 -4.86 14.38 -19.55
CA ASP A 50 -5.68 15.58 -19.42
C ASP A 50 -7.16 15.21 -19.39
N PHE A 51 -7.72 15.04 -18.19
CA PHE A 51 -9.14 14.70 -18.02
C PHE A 51 -10.09 15.86 -18.35
N SER A 52 -9.60 17.08 -18.57
CA SER A 52 -10.45 18.23 -18.91
C SER A 52 -10.96 18.18 -20.35
N GLN A 53 -10.29 17.43 -21.24
CA GLN A 53 -10.68 17.27 -22.64
C GLN A 53 -11.99 16.48 -22.84
N TYR A 54 -12.46 15.75 -21.82
CA TYR A 54 -13.67 14.95 -21.91
C TYR A 54 -14.94 15.80 -21.69
N THR A 55 -15.71 16.00 -22.76
CA THR A 55 -17.02 16.67 -22.69
C THR A 55 -18.13 15.79 -22.10
N GLN A 56 -18.06 14.47 -22.33
CA GLN A 56 -19.05 13.53 -21.82
C GLN A 56 -18.63 12.99 -20.44
N THR A 57 -19.43 13.27 -19.41
CA THR A 57 -19.16 12.84 -18.03
C THR A 57 -18.88 11.34 -17.92
N LYS A 58 -19.65 10.49 -18.62
CA LYS A 58 -19.42 9.03 -18.60
C LYS A 58 -18.03 8.66 -19.10
N LYS A 59 -17.57 9.27 -20.20
CA LYS A 59 -16.23 9.02 -20.76
C LYS A 59 -15.13 9.51 -19.82
N LYS A 60 -15.30 10.69 -19.20
CA LYS A 60 -14.37 11.22 -18.19
C LYS A 60 -14.20 10.24 -17.03
N LYS A 61 -15.32 9.76 -16.46
CA LYS A 61 -15.31 8.82 -15.33
C LYS A 61 -14.63 7.51 -15.68
N THR A 62 -14.96 6.93 -16.84
CA THR A 62 -14.30 5.71 -17.33
C THR A 62 -12.80 5.90 -17.49
N ALA A 63 -12.37 6.95 -18.21
CA ALA A 63 -10.94 7.22 -18.42
C ALA A 63 -10.19 7.44 -17.09
N PHE A 64 -10.79 8.17 -16.16
CA PHE A 64 -10.21 8.43 -14.84
C PHE A 64 -10.00 7.14 -14.05
N PHE A 65 -11.02 6.29 -13.98
CA PHE A 65 -10.92 5.03 -13.24
C PHE A 65 -9.99 4.03 -13.93
N ASP A 66 -10.02 3.93 -15.27
CA ASP A 66 -9.15 3.02 -16.02
C ASP A 66 -7.66 3.40 -15.89
N TYR A 67 -7.36 4.68 -15.70
CA TYR A 67 -5.99 5.14 -15.44
C TYR A 67 -5.46 4.68 -14.08
N LEU A 68 -6.28 4.79 -13.03
CA LEU A 68 -5.86 4.49 -11.64
C LEU A 68 -5.95 2.99 -11.29
N LYS A 69 -6.94 2.28 -11.84
CA LYS A 69 -7.30 0.91 -11.44
C LYS A 69 -6.11 -0.07 -11.47
N PRO A 70 -5.26 -0.12 -12.51
CA PRO A 70 -4.15 -1.07 -12.56
C PRO A 70 -3.16 -0.89 -11.41
N GLU A 71 -2.81 0.36 -11.08
CA GLU A 71 -1.88 0.66 -9.99
C GLU A 71 -2.46 0.25 -8.64
N ILE A 72 -3.72 0.63 -8.36
CA ILE A 72 -4.38 0.31 -7.09
C ILE A 72 -4.47 -1.21 -6.89
N GLN A 73 -4.79 -1.96 -7.95
CA GLN A 73 -4.83 -3.42 -7.91
C GLN A 73 -3.46 -4.01 -7.60
N GLN A 74 -2.41 -3.56 -8.30
CA GLN A 74 -1.06 -4.04 -8.06
C GLN A 74 -0.60 -3.78 -6.62
N GLN A 75 -0.90 -2.61 -6.07
CA GLN A 75 -0.55 -2.26 -4.70
C GLN A 75 -1.31 -3.11 -3.67
N ASN A 76 -2.60 -3.36 -3.89
CA ASN A 76 -3.37 -4.28 -3.06
C ASN A 76 -2.85 -5.73 -3.15
N ASP A 77 -2.47 -6.19 -4.34
CA ASP A 77 -1.87 -7.51 -4.53
C ASP A 77 -0.54 -7.64 -3.79
N HIS A 78 0.28 -6.59 -3.81
CA HIS A 78 1.52 -6.51 -3.03
C HIS A 78 1.25 -6.59 -1.52
N ILE A 79 0.27 -5.84 -1.02
CA ILE A 79 -0.15 -5.89 0.39
C ILE A 79 -0.63 -7.29 0.77
N LEU A 80 -1.42 -7.96 -0.10
CA LEU A 80 -1.86 -9.34 0.13
C LEU A 80 -0.68 -10.32 0.17
N GLY A 81 0.35 -10.12 -0.66
CA GLY A 81 1.59 -10.89 -0.62
C GLY A 81 2.30 -10.78 0.73
N ILE A 82 2.44 -9.56 1.26
CA ILE A 82 3.01 -9.33 2.60
C ILE A 82 2.13 -9.98 3.67
N ARG A 83 0.81 -9.79 3.60
CA ARG A 83 -0.16 -10.37 4.53
C ARG A 83 -0.08 -11.90 4.57
N HIS A 84 0.07 -12.54 3.41
CA HIS A 84 0.22 -13.99 3.32
C HIS A 84 1.48 -14.47 4.04
N GLN A 85 2.59 -13.74 3.92
CA GLN A 85 3.82 -14.05 4.65
C GLN A 85 3.63 -13.90 6.16
N LEU A 86 2.93 -12.87 6.63
CA LEU A 86 2.59 -12.70 8.04
C LEU A 86 1.75 -13.87 8.57
N LEU A 87 0.77 -14.35 7.80
CA LEU A 87 -0.03 -15.53 8.18
C LEU A 87 0.80 -16.82 8.26
N LEU A 88 1.79 -16.99 7.38
CA LEU A 88 2.75 -18.09 7.47
C LEU A 88 3.60 -18.01 8.74
N MET A 89 4.12 -16.83 9.05
CA MET A 89 4.89 -16.59 10.28
C MET A 89 4.03 -16.79 11.53
N LYS A 90 2.76 -16.36 11.50
CA LYS A 90 1.82 -16.58 12.60
C LYS A 90 1.65 -18.05 12.91
N ARG A 91 1.44 -18.89 11.87
CA ARG A 91 1.29 -20.34 12.05
C ARG A 91 2.54 -20.99 12.65
N LYS A 92 3.73 -20.57 12.23
CA LYS A 92 4.99 -21.04 12.83
C LYS A 92 5.08 -20.67 14.31
N ALA A 93 4.83 -19.41 14.63
CA ALA A 93 4.85 -18.92 16.02
C ALA A 93 3.82 -19.66 16.89
N ASP A 94 2.61 -19.90 16.38
CA ASP A 94 1.56 -20.64 17.10
C ASP A 94 1.91 -22.11 17.37
N ASN A 95 2.75 -22.70 16.51
CA ASN A 95 3.29 -24.04 16.70
C ASN A 95 4.54 -24.07 17.59
N GLY A 96 5.00 -22.93 18.10
CA GLY A 96 6.25 -22.81 18.87
C GLY A 96 7.53 -22.91 18.03
N GLU A 97 7.43 -22.75 16.71
CA GLU A 97 8.59 -22.73 15.82
C GLU A 97 9.30 -21.36 15.86
N VAL A 98 10.64 -21.37 15.84
CA VAL A 98 11.44 -20.15 15.79
C VAL A 98 11.47 -19.61 14.35
N LEU A 99 11.13 -18.33 14.18
CA LEU A 99 11.25 -17.67 12.88
C LEU A 99 12.70 -17.58 12.41
N ALA A 100 12.91 -17.80 11.11
CA ALA A 100 14.23 -17.64 10.53
C ALA A 100 14.69 -16.18 10.62
N PHE A 101 16.02 -15.96 10.61
CA PHE A 101 16.62 -14.62 10.73
C PHE A 101 15.96 -13.58 9.79
N ARG A 102 15.77 -13.93 8.52
CA ARG A 102 15.14 -13.03 7.52
C ARG A 102 13.66 -12.77 7.76
N GLU A 103 12.96 -13.70 8.38
CA GLU A 103 11.55 -13.52 8.78
C GLU A 103 11.48 -12.51 9.93
N SER A 104 12.38 -12.63 10.91
CA SER A 104 12.52 -11.67 12.01
C SER A 104 12.93 -10.27 11.53
N GLU A 105 13.89 -10.17 10.60
CA GLU A 105 14.25 -8.88 9.98
C GLU A 105 13.06 -8.24 9.26
N LYS A 106 12.29 -9.04 8.53
CA LYS A 106 11.08 -8.60 7.85
C LYS A 106 10.02 -8.10 8.82
N LEU A 107 9.76 -8.81 9.91
CA LEU A 107 8.84 -8.36 10.95
C LEU A 107 9.28 -7.03 11.56
N ASN A 108 10.55 -6.88 11.87
CA ASN A 108 11.09 -5.63 12.42
C ASN A 108 10.97 -4.46 11.45
N TRP A 109 11.22 -4.70 10.16
CA TRP A 109 11.02 -3.67 9.13
C TRP A 109 9.53 -3.30 9.00
N LEU A 110 8.64 -4.29 8.95
CA LEU A 110 7.19 -4.07 8.84
C LEU A 110 6.64 -3.35 10.08
N ALA A 111 7.12 -3.68 11.27
CA ALA A 111 6.75 -3.00 12.52
C ALA A 111 7.04 -1.49 12.42
N LYS A 112 8.22 -1.13 11.93
CA LYS A 112 8.61 0.27 11.71
C LYS A 112 7.77 0.92 10.61
N GLU A 113 7.63 0.26 9.46
CA GLU A 113 6.96 0.85 8.31
C GLU A 113 5.45 1.09 8.56
N TYR A 114 4.80 0.13 9.22
CA TYR A 114 3.41 0.21 9.63
C TYR A 114 3.24 0.88 11.00
N ARG A 115 4.30 1.39 11.64
CA ARG A 115 4.30 2.11 12.93
C ARG A 115 3.64 1.33 14.09
N VAL A 116 3.85 0.01 14.16
CA VAL A 116 3.36 -0.79 15.28
C VAL A 116 4.16 -0.44 16.53
N GLU A 117 3.49 0.13 17.52
CA GLU A 117 4.09 0.61 18.76
C GLU A 117 4.25 -0.52 19.79
N SER A 118 5.16 -0.32 20.75
CA SER A 118 5.52 -1.35 21.73
C SER A 118 4.42 -1.66 22.75
N ASP A 119 3.55 -0.69 23.04
CA ASP A 119 2.39 -0.83 23.90
C ASP A 119 1.30 -1.72 23.26
N GLU A 120 1.09 -1.65 21.94
CA GLU A 120 0.19 -2.56 21.23
C GLU A 120 0.65 -4.02 21.32
N ILE A 121 1.97 -4.25 21.35
CA ILE A 121 2.56 -5.59 21.49
C ILE A 121 2.36 -6.10 22.93
N ALA A 122 2.37 -5.22 23.93
CA ALA A 122 2.24 -5.55 25.35
C ALA A 122 0.80 -5.88 25.80
N ILE A 123 -0.21 -5.57 24.99
CA ILE A 123 -1.64 -5.88 25.27
C ILE A 123 -1.99 -7.34 24.97
N GLY A 124 -1.11 -8.09 24.28
CA GLY A 124 -1.22 -9.56 24.20
C GLY A 124 -1.32 -10.13 25.61
N GLY A 125 -2.36 -10.92 25.88
CA GLY A 125 -2.73 -11.32 27.24
C GLY A 125 -1.56 -11.95 28.01
N LYS A 126 -1.62 -11.95 29.35
CA LYS A 126 -0.60 -12.61 30.20
C LYS A 126 -0.32 -14.03 29.69
N GLY A 127 0.84 -14.23 29.03
CA GLY A 127 1.27 -15.51 28.46
C GLY A 127 1.41 -15.56 26.93
N GLU A 128 1.03 -14.52 26.19
CA GLU A 128 1.27 -14.46 24.74
C GLU A 128 2.72 -14.05 24.42
N ASP A 129 3.38 -14.76 23.51
CA ASP A 129 4.73 -14.41 23.03
C ASP A 129 4.68 -13.03 22.34
N SER A 130 5.60 -12.15 22.72
CA SER A 130 5.79 -10.81 22.13
C SER A 130 5.84 -10.86 20.59
N GLN A 131 6.39 -11.93 20.03
CA GLN A 131 6.41 -12.13 18.58
C GLN A 131 5.03 -12.42 17.98
N SER A 132 4.18 -13.23 18.64
CA SER A 132 2.79 -13.47 18.19
C SER A 132 1.98 -12.18 18.24
N SER A 133 2.09 -11.41 19.32
CA SER A 133 1.41 -10.13 19.48
C SER A 133 1.80 -9.13 18.39
N LEU A 134 3.09 -9.06 18.04
CA LEU A 134 3.58 -8.23 16.94
C LEU A 134 2.97 -8.66 15.58
N ILE A 135 2.94 -9.96 15.30
CA ILE A 135 2.34 -10.47 14.06
C ILE A 135 0.85 -10.15 14.00
N ASN A 136 0.13 -10.28 15.12
CA ASN A 136 -1.29 -9.94 15.22
C ASN A 136 -1.54 -8.44 14.96
N ALA A 137 -0.75 -7.56 15.57
CA ALA A 137 -0.83 -6.12 15.33
C ALA A 137 -0.56 -5.77 13.85
N LEU A 138 0.45 -6.39 13.25
CA LEU A 138 0.72 -6.25 11.82
C LEU A 138 -0.44 -6.77 10.95
N LEU A 139 -1.08 -7.89 11.31
CA LEU A 139 -2.23 -8.42 10.59
C LEU A 139 -3.49 -7.53 10.69
N VAL A 140 -3.56 -6.56 11.61
CA VAL A 140 -4.62 -5.54 11.59
C VAL A 140 -4.29 -4.42 10.59
N ARG A 141 -3.01 -4.09 10.43
CA ARG A 141 -2.52 -2.98 9.61
C ARG A 141 -2.26 -3.34 8.15
N VAL A 142 -1.63 -4.49 7.90
CA VAL A 142 -1.24 -4.98 6.57
C VAL A 142 -2.41 -5.69 5.89
N ASP A 143 -3.31 -4.91 5.28
CA ASP A 143 -4.42 -5.45 4.51
C ASP A 143 -4.89 -4.46 3.43
N ILE A 144 -5.70 -4.95 2.50
CA ILE A 144 -6.15 -4.20 1.33
C ILE A 144 -7.05 -3.02 1.70
N ILE A 145 -7.09 -2.03 0.81
CA ILE A 145 -8.16 -1.02 0.77
C ILE A 145 -8.97 -1.28 -0.51
N PRO A 146 -10.29 -1.50 -0.44
CA PRO A 146 -11.13 -1.82 -1.58
C PRO A 146 -11.01 -0.82 -2.72
N LEU A 147 -10.91 -1.35 -3.94
CA LEU A 147 -10.68 -0.58 -5.15
C LEU A 147 -11.70 0.55 -5.33
N ASP A 148 -12.97 0.27 -5.06
CA ASP A 148 -14.06 1.24 -5.17
C ASP A 148 -13.85 2.45 -4.26
N LEU A 149 -13.46 2.23 -3.00
CA LEU A 149 -13.14 3.30 -2.04
C LEU A 149 -12.00 4.19 -2.54
N VAL A 150 -10.88 3.57 -2.93
CA VAL A 150 -9.69 4.30 -3.40
C VAL A 150 -10.02 5.15 -4.63
N LEU A 151 -10.76 4.57 -5.59
CA LEU A 151 -11.15 5.27 -6.81
C LEU A 151 -12.09 6.45 -6.54
N VAL A 152 -13.06 6.31 -5.62
CA VAL A 152 -13.97 7.42 -5.32
C VAL A 152 -13.30 8.52 -4.51
N GLN A 153 -12.42 8.19 -3.57
CA GLN A 153 -11.65 9.19 -2.84
C GLN A 153 -10.74 9.93 -3.83
N ALA A 154 -10.02 9.22 -4.71
CA ALA A 154 -9.25 9.87 -5.76
C ALA A 154 -10.11 10.80 -6.63
N ALA A 155 -11.31 10.38 -7.02
CA ALA A 155 -12.22 11.21 -7.82
C ALA A 155 -12.68 12.47 -7.05
N ASN A 156 -13.01 12.32 -5.78
CA ASN A 156 -13.45 13.41 -4.90
C ASN A 156 -12.33 14.43 -4.69
N GLU A 157 -11.17 13.98 -4.22
CA GLU A 157 -10.05 14.86 -3.84
C GLU A 157 -9.39 15.56 -5.04
N SER A 158 -9.39 14.92 -6.22
CA SER A 158 -8.75 15.47 -7.42
C SER A 158 -9.69 16.17 -8.41
N ALA A 159 -10.97 16.29 -8.06
CA ALA A 159 -12.03 16.73 -8.97
C ALA A 159 -12.05 15.92 -10.28
N TRP A 160 -12.01 14.59 -10.19
CA TRP A 160 -11.87 13.66 -11.33
C TRP A 160 -10.61 13.92 -12.15
N GLY A 161 -9.48 14.16 -11.47
CA GLY A 161 -8.15 14.29 -12.05
C GLY A 161 -7.83 15.65 -12.68
N THR A 162 -8.72 16.63 -12.60
CA THR A 162 -8.47 17.96 -13.21
C THR A 162 -7.73 18.93 -12.28
N SER A 163 -7.65 18.64 -10.99
CA SER A 163 -6.85 19.41 -10.03
C SER A 163 -5.39 19.56 -10.49
N ARG A 164 -4.81 20.75 -10.28
CA ARG A 164 -3.39 20.99 -10.60
C ARG A 164 -2.46 20.03 -9.85
N PHE A 165 -2.78 19.69 -8.60
CA PHE A 165 -1.96 18.81 -7.77
C PHE A 165 -1.95 17.37 -8.29
N ALA A 166 -3.09 16.92 -8.83
CA ALA A 166 -3.18 15.63 -9.50
C ALA A 166 -2.39 15.65 -10.82
N ARG A 167 -2.59 16.66 -11.67
CA ARG A 167 -1.95 16.75 -13.00
C ARG A 167 -0.44 16.93 -12.94
N GLU A 168 0.07 17.74 -12.01
CA GLU A 168 1.47 18.17 -11.97
C GLU A 168 2.30 17.45 -10.90
N GLY A 169 1.66 16.68 -10.02
CA GLY A 169 2.36 15.99 -8.93
C GLY A 169 1.74 14.66 -8.52
N TYR A 170 0.88 14.07 -9.36
CA TYR A 170 0.21 12.79 -9.11
C TYR A 170 -0.56 12.72 -7.78
N ASN A 171 -0.84 13.85 -7.13
CA ASN A 171 -1.51 13.87 -5.84
C ASN A 171 -3.03 13.83 -6.05
N PHE A 172 -3.54 12.63 -6.32
CA PHE A 172 -4.96 12.36 -6.53
C PHE A 172 -5.77 12.35 -5.23
N PHE A 173 -5.10 12.33 -4.06
CA PHE A 173 -5.72 12.04 -2.76
C PHE A 173 -5.66 13.22 -1.79
N GLY A 174 -5.14 14.37 -2.21
CA GLY A 174 -5.02 15.57 -1.37
C GLY A 174 -4.07 15.38 -0.19
N LEU A 175 -3.02 14.58 -0.34
CA LEU A 175 -2.09 14.29 0.74
C LEU A 175 -1.25 15.52 1.09
N TRP A 176 -1.18 15.82 2.38
CA TRP A 176 -0.31 16.85 2.93
C TRP A 176 1.05 16.27 3.29
N CYS A 177 2.05 17.14 3.26
CA CYS A 177 3.39 16.87 3.73
C CYS A 177 3.91 18.05 4.57
N PHE A 178 4.87 17.78 5.46
CA PHE A 178 5.24 18.69 6.54
C PHE A 178 6.74 19.03 6.56
N THR A 179 7.43 18.71 5.47
CA THR A 179 8.84 19.07 5.27
C THR A 179 8.90 20.20 4.24
N GLU A 180 9.62 21.27 4.51
CA GLU A 180 9.74 22.37 3.55
C GLU A 180 10.25 21.87 2.19
N GLY A 181 9.54 22.19 1.11
CA GLY A 181 9.87 21.76 -0.25
C GLY A 181 9.46 20.33 -0.62
N CYS A 182 8.66 19.64 0.20
CA CYS A 182 8.10 18.32 -0.14
C CYS A 182 7.02 18.38 -1.23
N GLY A 183 6.45 19.55 -1.52
CA GLY A 183 5.39 19.63 -2.50
C GLY A 183 5.04 21.04 -2.95
N PHE A 184 3.74 21.24 -3.19
CA PHE A 184 3.20 22.51 -3.63
C PHE A 184 2.77 23.34 -2.44
N VAL A 185 3.26 24.57 -2.36
CA VAL A 185 2.72 25.57 -1.42
C VAL A 185 1.33 26.00 -1.91
N PRO A 186 0.26 25.83 -1.09
CA PRO A 186 -1.07 26.30 -1.45
C PRO A 186 -1.13 27.82 -1.52
N ASN A 187 -1.80 28.37 -2.55
CA ASN A 187 -1.94 29.82 -2.72
C ASN A 187 -2.74 30.49 -1.59
N SER A 188 -3.59 29.74 -0.89
CA SER A 188 -4.50 30.22 0.17
C SER A 188 -4.21 29.52 1.51
N ARG A 189 -2.93 29.36 1.86
CA ARG A 189 -2.52 28.74 3.12
C ARG A 189 -2.81 29.68 4.30
N ASN A 190 -3.43 29.15 5.37
CA ASN A 190 -3.63 29.89 6.61
C ASN A 190 -2.29 30.39 7.16
N ALA A 191 -2.29 31.58 7.75
CA ALA A 191 -1.09 32.14 8.37
C ALA A 191 -0.56 31.17 9.47
N GLY A 192 0.71 30.79 9.37
CA GLY A 192 1.37 29.87 10.32
C GLY A 192 1.26 28.38 9.99
N ALA A 193 0.48 27.97 8.98
CA ALA A 193 0.51 26.58 8.54
C ALA A 193 1.82 26.28 7.79
N ILE A 194 2.47 25.17 8.15
CA ILE A 194 3.76 24.74 7.57
C ILE A 194 3.61 23.62 6.53
N HIS A 195 2.40 23.08 6.37
CA HIS A 195 2.17 22.00 5.43
C HIS A 195 2.23 22.47 3.97
N GLU A 196 2.56 21.53 3.09
CA GLU A 196 2.48 21.62 1.64
C GLU A 196 1.61 20.47 1.11
N VAL A 197 1.17 20.57 -0.14
CA VAL A 197 0.48 19.46 -0.82
C VAL A 197 1.54 18.60 -1.48
N GLU A 198 1.70 17.36 -1.02
CA GLU A 198 2.76 16.43 -1.45
C GLU A 198 2.84 16.32 -2.97
N LYS A 199 4.06 16.25 -3.51
CA LYS A 199 4.31 16.07 -4.94
C LYS A 199 5.05 14.75 -5.16
N PHE A 200 4.42 13.85 -5.89
CA PHE A 200 5.01 12.56 -6.23
C PHE A 200 5.65 12.59 -7.60
N ASP A 201 6.66 11.74 -7.80
CA ASP A 201 7.34 11.57 -9.08
C ASP A 201 6.49 10.77 -10.08
N ASN A 202 5.68 9.83 -9.57
CA ASN A 202 4.84 8.96 -10.39
C ASN A 202 3.64 8.41 -9.61
N LEU A 203 2.76 7.69 -10.33
CA LEU A 203 1.54 7.15 -9.76
C LEU A 203 1.77 6.04 -8.72
N THR A 204 2.86 5.27 -8.83
CA THR A 204 3.21 4.22 -7.85
C THR A 204 3.42 4.86 -6.48
N ASP A 205 4.22 5.93 -6.42
CA ASP A 205 4.57 6.59 -5.16
C ASP A 205 3.35 7.22 -4.49
N ALA A 206 2.46 7.83 -5.30
CA ALA A 206 1.22 8.42 -4.83
C ALA A 206 0.28 7.37 -4.22
N VAL A 207 0.02 6.27 -4.94
CA VAL A 207 -0.90 5.22 -4.48
C VAL A 207 -0.30 4.45 -3.30
N TYR A 208 1.00 4.12 -3.35
CA TYR A 208 1.72 3.51 -2.25
C TYR A 208 1.58 4.34 -0.97
N THR A 209 1.88 5.64 -1.06
CA THR A 209 1.85 6.55 0.10
C THR A 209 0.44 6.67 0.68
N TYR A 210 -0.56 6.80 -0.19
CA TYR A 210 -1.97 6.88 0.23
C TYR A 210 -2.44 5.60 0.95
N LEU A 211 -2.24 4.41 0.36
CA LEU A 211 -2.67 3.15 0.96
C LEU A 211 -1.93 2.87 2.27
N ARG A 212 -0.62 3.14 2.29
CA ARG A 212 0.21 3.06 3.49
C ARG A 212 -0.29 3.99 4.58
N ASN A 213 -0.69 5.22 4.26
CA ASN A 213 -1.22 6.17 5.24
C ASN A 213 -2.46 5.61 5.94
N LEU A 214 -3.44 5.10 5.18
CA LEU A 214 -4.63 4.45 5.73
C LEU A 214 -4.29 3.23 6.59
N ASN A 215 -3.25 2.49 6.21
CA ASN A 215 -2.83 1.28 6.90
C ASN A 215 -1.96 1.50 8.14
N ARG A 216 -1.41 2.70 8.37
CA ARG A 216 -0.48 2.93 9.49
C ARG A 216 -0.81 4.11 10.40
N HIS A 217 -1.51 5.12 9.91
CA HIS A 217 -1.72 6.34 10.67
C HIS A 217 -2.83 6.17 11.70
N ASP A 218 -2.67 6.73 12.90
CA ASP A 218 -3.59 6.55 14.04
C ASP A 218 -5.01 7.04 13.75
N ALA A 219 -5.14 8.16 13.04
CA ALA A 219 -6.41 8.70 12.54
C ALA A 219 -7.32 7.67 11.83
N TYR A 220 -6.77 6.60 11.27
CA TYR A 220 -7.50 5.55 10.55
C TYR A 220 -7.58 4.22 11.30
N GLN A 221 -7.38 4.22 12.62
CA GLN A 221 -7.51 3.02 13.44
C GLN A 221 -8.91 2.40 13.32
N GLU A 222 -9.97 3.20 13.29
CA GLU A 222 -11.34 2.72 13.14
C GLU A 222 -11.57 2.03 11.78
N LEU A 223 -11.02 2.57 10.69
CA LEU A 223 -11.03 1.90 9.38
C LEU A 223 -10.41 0.50 9.49
N ARG A 224 -9.25 0.38 10.13
CA ARG A 224 -8.56 -0.90 10.31
C ARG A 224 -9.34 -1.87 11.21
N LYS A 225 -10.00 -1.37 12.26
CA LYS A 225 -10.88 -2.17 13.13
C LYS A 225 -12.06 -2.75 12.37
N VAL A 226 -12.78 -1.92 11.60
CA VAL A 226 -13.89 -2.37 10.74
C VAL A 226 -13.39 -3.45 9.77
N ARG A 227 -12.25 -3.23 9.12
CA ARG A 227 -11.64 -4.21 8.21
C ARG A 227 -11.33 -5.53 8.90
N ALA A 228 -10.73 -5.48 10.09
CA ALA A 228 -10.38 -6.66 10.86
C ALA A 228 -11.62 -7.46 11.28
N GLN A 229 -12.71 -6.77 11.65
CA GLN A 229 -13.97 -7.42 11.98
C GLN A 229 -14.62 -8.10 10.76
N LEU A 230 -14.62 -7.45 9.60
CA LEU A 230 -15.08 -8.06 8.34
C LEU A 230 -14.25 -9.31 7.99
N ARG A 231 -12.92 -9.24 8.12
CA ARG A 231 -12.01 -10.38 7.94
C ARG A 231 -12.36 -11.55 8.87
N ALA A 232 -12.51 -11.29 10.16
CA ALA A 232 -12.83 -12.31 11.17
C ALA A 232 -14.18 -12.99 10.90
N ASN A 233 -15.15 -12.22 10.43
CA ASN A 233 -16.49 -12.71 10.09
C ASN A 233 -16.59 -13.28 8.66
N GLN A 234 -15.48 -13.36 7.92
CA GLN A 234 -15.44 -13.81 6.51
C GLN A 234 -16.39 -13.01 5.60
N GLN A 235 -16.62 -11.74 5.94
CA GLN A 235 -17.46 -10.83 5.16
C GLN A 235 -16.62 -10.10 4.10
N PRO A 236 -17.22 -9.72 2.96
CA PRO A 236 -16.53 -8.92 1.97
C PRO A 236 -16.04 -7.59 2.54
N ILE A 237 -14.75 -7.30 2.37
CA ILE A 237 -14.19 -5.99 2.69
C ILE A 237 -14.63 -5.02 1.60
N SER A 238 -15.61 -4.16 1.90
CA SER A 238 -16.22 -3.25 0.93
C SER A 238 -15.86 -1.79 1.22
N GLY A 239 -15.84 -0.97 0.17
CA GLY A 239 -15.56 0.45 0.32
C GLY A 239 -16.59 1.19 1.18
N ASN A 240 -17.88 0.84 1.04
CA ASN A 240 -18.94 1.42 1.86
C ASN A 240 -18.71 1.19 3.37
N ALA A 241 -18.34 -0.03 3.75
CA ALA A 241 -18.10 -0.36 5.16
C ALA A 241 -16.86 0.36 5.71
N LEU A 242 -15.77 0.41 4.94
CA LEU A 242 -14.54 1.06 5.39
C LEU A 242 -14.61 2.57 5.41
N ALA A 243 -15.50 3.18 4.61
CA ALA A 243 -15.72 4.62 4.62
C ALA A 243 -16.15 5.12 6.02
N GLU A 244 -16.84 4.32 6.82
CA GLU A 244 -17.21 4.66 8.21
C GLU A 244 -15.99 5.01 9.07
N GLY A 245 -14.83 4.42 8.78
CA GLY A 245 -13.58 4.69 9.48
C GLY A 245 -12.83 5.93 8.98
N LEU A 246 -13.39 6.73 8.07
CA LEU A 246 -12.74 7.89 7.44
C LEU A 246 -13.15 9.24 8.03
N VAL A 247 -13.82 9.27 9.19
CA VAL A 247 -14.24 10.53 9.83
C VAL A 247 -13.09 11.52 9.97
N ASN A 248 -11.89 11.06 10.34
CA ASN A 248 -10.70 11.92 10.49
C ASN A 248 -9.94 12.18 9.19
N TYR A 249 -10.44 11.72 8.04
CA TYR A 249 -9.79 11.98 6.74
C TYR A 249 -9.99 13.43 6.29
N SER A 250 -11.16 14.01 6.62
CA SER A 250 -11.56 15.35 6.21
C SER A 250 -12.07 16.15 7.41
N GLU A 251 -11.83 17.45 7.41
CA GLU A 251 -12.40 18.38 8.40
C GLU A 251 -13.94 18.36 8.39
N ARG A 252 -14.56 17.89 7.30
CA ARG A 252 -16.01 17.69 7.17
C ARG A 252 -16.56 16.51 7.96
N GLY A 253 -15.70 15.63 8.51
CA GLY A 253 -16.13 14.54 9.38
C GLY A 253 -17.12 13.58 8.71
N HIS A 254 -18.27 13.36 9.33
CA HIS A 254 -19.28 12.42 8.83
C HIS A 254 -19.90 12.81 7.49
N GLU A 255 -20.01 14.10 7.16
CA GLU A 255 -20.52 14.52 5.85
C GLU A 255 -19.63 14.02 4.70
N TYR A 256 -18.32 13.95 4.94
CA TYR A 256 -17.38 13.35 4.00
C TYR A 256 -17.65 11.86 3.80
N VAL A 257 -17.88 11.13 4.89
CA VAL A 257 -18.18 9.69 4.86
C VAL A 257 -19.44 9.43 4.03
N GLU A 258 -20.51 10.18 4.27
CA GLU A 258 -21.77 10.04 3.54
C GLU A 258 -21.60 10.32 2.04
N GLU A 259 -20.82 11.33 1.68
CA GLU A 259 -20.51 11.67 0.29
C GLU A 259 -19.72 10.54 -0.40
N ILE A 260 -18.68 10.02 0.25
CA ILE A 260 -17.89 8.90 -0.29
C ILE A 260 -18.77 7.66 -0.52
N GLN A 261 -19.61 7.30 0.44
CA GLN A 261 -20.54 6.18 0.27
C GLN A 261 -21.56 6.43 -0.86
N ALA A 262 -22.07 7.66 -0.99
CA ALA A 262 -22.96 8.04 -2.08
C ALA A 262 -22.25 7.92 -3.45
N MET A 263 -21.00 8.39 -3.54
CA MET A 263 -20.18 8.26 -4.74
C MET A 263 -19.92 6.79 -5.10
N ILE A 264 -19.66 5.91 -4.13
CA ILE A 264 -19.52 4.47 -4.38
C ILE A 264 -20.81 3.91 -4.99
N ARG A 265 -21.97 4.22 -4.39
CA ARG A 265 -23.28 3.75 -4.90
C ARG A 265 -23.54 4.23 -6.33
N ILE A 266 -23.31 5.51 -6.61
CA ILE A 266 -23.58 6.13 -7.93
C ILE A 266 -22.63 5.60 -9.01
N ASN A 267 -21.39 5.29 -8.65
CA ASN A 267 -20.35 4.88 -9.60
C ASN A 267 -20.14 3.36 -9.67
N LYS A 268 -20.97 2.54 -9.01
CA LYS A 268 -20.87 1.07 -8.97
C LYS A 268 -20.63 0.39 -10.32
N LYS A 269 -21.21 0.93 -11.40
CA LYS A 269 -21.07 0.39 -12.77
C LYS A 269 -19.68 0.51 -13.40
N TYR A 270 -18.75 1.24 -12.78
CA TYR A 270 -17.39 1.44 -13.29
C TYR A 270 -16.34 0.59 -12.55
N PHE A 271 -16.73 -0.06 -11.45
CA PHE A 271 -15.85 -0.88 -10.64
C PHE A 271 -15.73 -2.28 -11.24
#